data_AF-A0AAU7CVC2-F1
#
_entry.id   AF-A0AAU7CVC2-F1
#
_cell.length_a   1.000
_cell.length_b   1.000
_cell.length_c   1.000
_cell.angle_alpha   90.00
_cell.angle_beta   90.00
_cell.angle_gamma   90.00
#
_symmetry.space_group_name_H-M   'P 1'
#
loop_
_entity.id
_entity.type
_entity.pdbx_description
1 polymer ?
#
loop_
_entity_poly.entity_id
_entity_poly.type
_entity_poly.pdbx_seq_one_letter_code
_entity_poly.pdbx_strand_id
1 'polypeptide(L)'
;MPNQLKSCAVILVISLAASVSAQTSQPIPAATPSPQTQTTKAPSEDLVPAHPATVEQIHEYYRLTHAIETAHKLMFQMVNGMQSSSAPYLPTAFWDDMKTSIGNIDLESAFIPAYQRYFSEEEMGAVIAFYKSPAGQHLLQSQPFIESFAGDQLREAGQKVGREVYLRHKDEIEAAKKKYEAAQVPASAADQK
;
A
#
# COMPACT_ATOMS: atom_id res chain seq x y z
N MET A 1 -6.91 -39.30 -5.82
CA MET A 1 -6.88 -37.83 -5.66
C MET A 1 -8.29 -37.30 -5.80
N PRO A 2 -8.83 -36.65 -4.76
CA PRO A 2 -9.75 -35.56 -4.99
C PRO A 2 -9.46 -34.33 -4.12
N ASN A 3 -9.97 -33.24 -4.66
CA ASN A 3 -9.90 -31.83 -4.29
C ASN A 3 -10.91 -31.50 -3.16
N GLN A 4 -10.99 -30.21 -2.78
CA GLN A 4 -11.91 -29.54 -1.83
C GLN A 4 -11.37 -29.47 -0.38
N LEU A 5 -11.48 -28.38 0.40
CA LEU A 5 -12.37 -27.23 0.34
C LEU A 5 -11.82 -26.11 1.26
N LYS A 6 -11.72 -24.89 0.70
CA LYS A 6 -11.83 -23.55 1.30
C LYS A 6 -11.94 -23.45 2.84
N SER A 7 -10.98 -22.78 3.47
CA SER A 7 -11.18 -22.12 4.77
C SER A 7 -10.77 -20.65 4.68
N CYS A 8 -11.75 -19.80 4.41
CA CYS A 8 -11.73 -18.37 4.71
C CYS A 8 -11.78 -18.21 6.23
N ALA A 9 -10.65 -17.91 6.86
CA ALA A 9 -10.61 -17.49 8.25
C ALA A 9 -10.79 -15.97 8.33
N VAL A 10 -12.07 -15.59 8.44
CA VAL A 10 -12.61 -14.54 9.32
C VAL A 10 -11.59 -13.49 9.80
N ILE A 11 -11.60 -12.34 9.12
CA ILE A 11 -11.08 -11.08 9.65
C ILE A 11 -12.02 -10.69 10.79
N LEU A 12 -11.54 -10.87 12.03
CA LEU A 12 -12.26 -10.48 13.24
C LEU A 12 -12.03 -8.98 13.46
N VAL A 13 -12.89 -8.17 12.83
CA VAL A 13 -13.02 -6.74 13.13
C VAL A 13 -13.65 -6.60 14.51
N ILE A 14 -12.83 -6.30 15.52
CA ILE A 14 -13.31 -5.90 16.85
C ILE A 14 -13.78 -4.45 16.74
N SER A 15 -15.03 -4.25 16.29
CA SER A 15 -15.74 -2.99 16.51
C SER A 15 -16.29 -3.00 17.93
N LEU A 16 -15.62 -2.30 18.85
CA LEU A 16 -16.19 -1.91 20.14
C LEU A 16 -17.30 -0.88 19.89
N ALA A 17 -18.54 -1.34 19.73
CA ALA A 17 -19.71 -0.49 19.88
C ALA A 17 -19.99 -0.35 21.38
N ALA A 18 -19.54 0.75 21.98
CA ALA A 18 -20.00 1.15 23.31
C ALA A 18 -21.42 1.72 23.18
N SER A 19 -22.42 0.94 23.60
CA SER A 19 -23.78 1.40 23.81
C SER A 19 -23.80 2.46 24.92
N VAL A 20 -23.95 3.74 24.57
CA VAL A 20 -24.30 4.79 25.53
C VAL A 20 -25.82 4.77 25.70
N SER A 21 -26.25 4.25 26.84
CA SER A 21 -27.60 4.46 27.37
C SER A 21 -27.74 5.92 27.81
N ALA A 22 -28.86 6.54 27.44
CA ALA A 22 -29.22 7.90 27.81
C ALA A 22 -29.24 8.08 29.34
N GLN A 23 -28.41 8.99 29.85
CA GLN A 23 -28.44 9.38 31.26
C GLN A 23 -28.19 10.89 31.41
N THR A 24 -29.30 11.60 31.61
CA THR A 24 -29.47 12.87 32.35
C THR A 24 -28.47 14.00 32.08
N SER A 25 -28.97 15.02 31.38
CA SER A 25 -28.37 16.36 31.24
C SER A 25 -28.11 17.00 32.61
N GLN A 26 -26.83 17.26 32.91
CA GLN A 26 -26.40 18.25 33.89
C GLN A 26 -25.80 19.44 33.12
N PRO A 27 -26.14 20.70 33.47
CA PRO A 27 -25.60 21.87 32.78
C PRO A 27 -24.13 22.08 33.17
N ILE A 28 -23.26 22.07 32.17
CA ILE A 28 -21.82 22.33 32.32
C ILE A 28 -21.63 23.83 32.69
N PRO A 29 -20.87 24.18 33.73
CA PRO A 29 -20.45 25.56 33.99
C PRO A 29 -19.58 26.06 32.84
N ALA A 30 -19.89 27.26 32.34
CA ALA A 30 -19.20 27.90 31.22
C ALA A 30 -17.67 27.97 31.43
N ALA A 31 -16.96 27.01 30.84
CA ALA A 31 -15.56 27.18 30.49
C ALA A 31 -15.52 27.93 29.16
N THR A 32 -14.87 29.09 29.17
CA THR A 32 -14.61 29.97 28.04
C THR A 32 -14.22 29.18 26.78
N PRO A 33 -14.87 29.39 25.62
CA PRO A 33 -14.43 28.77 24.38
C PRO A 33 -13.08 29.39 23.98
N SER A 34 -12.01 28.61 24.07
CA SER A 34 -10.79 28.91 23.30
C SER A 34 -11.15 28.85 21.81
N PRO A 35 -10.74 29.82 20.99
CA PRO A 35 -11.01 29.81 19.55
C PRO A 35 -10.16 28.72 18.88
N GLN A 36 -10.65 27.49 18.87
CA GLN A 36 -10.20 26.48 17.91
C GLN A 36 -10.91 26.72 16.58
N THR A 37 -10.50 27.76 15.86
CA THR A 37 -10.51 27.70 14.38
C THR A 37 -9.39 26.77 13.94
N GLN A 38 -9.56 25.48 14.18
CA GLN A 38 -8.91 24.47 13.33
C GLN A 38 -9.81 24.28 12.13
N THR A 39 -9.71 25.22 11.20
CA THR A 39 -10.14 24.98 9.84
C THR A 39 -9.10 24.05 9.21
N THR A 40 -9.15 22.75 9.51
CA THR A 40 -8.53 21.75 8.64
C THR A 40 -9.45 21.60 7.44
N LYS A 41 -9.49 22.65 6.60
CA LYS A 41 -10.01 22.53 5.23
C LYS A 41 -9.09 21.52 4.56
N ALA A 42 -9.65 20.44 4.03
CA ALA A 42 -8.94 19.61 3.05
C ALA A 42 -8.26 20.53 2.02
N PRO A 43 -7.09 20.16 1.45
CA PRO A 43 -6.49 20.92 0.35
C PRO A 43 -7.59 21.23 -0.67
N SER A 44 -7.85 22.54 -0.83
CA SER A 44 -9.10 23.06 -1.35
C SER A 44 -9.50 22.39 -2.67
N GLU A 45 -10.76 22.02 -2.83
CA GLU A 45 -11.27 21.53 -4.11
C GLU A 45 -11.18 22.58 -5.24
N ASP A 46 -10.87 23.84 -4.90
CA ASP A 46 -10.69 25.01 -5.77
C ASP A 46 -9.22 25.29 -6.19
N LEU A 47 -8.34 24.28 -6.22
CA LEU A 47 -6.89 24.46 -6.39
C LEU A 47 -6.36 24.57 -7.83
N VAL A 48 -7.21 24.66 -8.85
CA VAL A 48 -6.72 24.76 -10.24
C VAL A 48 -5.95 26.08 -10.40
N PRO A 49 -4.65 26.06 -10.70
CA PRO A 49 -3.86 27.28 -10.86
C PRO A 49 -4.35 28.08 -12.07
N ALA A 50 -4.25 29.41 -12.01
CA ALA A 50 -4.63 30.29 -13.12
C ALA A 50 -3.81 30.02 -14.40
N HIS A 51 -2.55 29.61 -14.22
CA HIS A 51 -1.64 29.15 -15.27
C HIS A 51 -1.15 27.74 -14.91
N PRO A 52 -1.90 26.69 -15.27
CA PRO A 52 -1.50 25.32 -15.01
C PRO A 52 -0.18 24.96 -15.70
N ALA A 53 0.53 23.98 -15.16
CA ALA A 53 1.71 23.42 -15.81
C ALA A 53 1.44 23.02 -17.27
N THR A 54 2.40 23.31 -18.16
CA THR A 54 2.24 22.92 -19.57
C THR A 54 2.45 21.42 -19.74
N VAL A 55 1.89 20.87 -20.81
CA VAL A 55 2.07 19.46 -21.17
C VAL A 55 3.55 19.13 -21.35
N GLU A 56 4.31 20.02 -21.99
CA GLU A 56 5.75 19.88 -22.24
C GLU A 56 6.55 19.88 -20.94
N GLN A 57 6.18 20.72 -19.97
CA GLN A 57 6.81 20.71 -18.65
C GLN A 57 6.57 19.37 -17.94
N ILE A 58 5.34 18.87 -17.97
CA ILE A 58 5.00 17.59 -17.33
C ILE A 58 5.74 16.43 -18.00
N HIS A 59 5.82 16.41 -19.33
CA HIS A 59 6.63 15.43 -20.07
C HIS A 59 8.11 15.49 -19.68
N GLU A 60 8.69 16.68 -19.58
CA GLU A 60 10.08 16.84 -19.15
C GLU A 60 10.29 16.36 -17.72
N TYR A 61 9.34 16.65 -16.82
CA TYR A 61 9.35 16.14 -15.45
C TYR A 61 9.31 14.60 -15.42
N TYR A 62 8.42 13.96 -16.20
CA TYR A 62 8.36 12.50 -16.30
C TYR A 62 9.65 11.90 -16.83
N ARG A 63 10.27 12.53 -17.83
CA ARG A 63 11.56 12.10 -18.38
C ARG A 63 12.68 12.19 -17.36
N LEU A 64 12.73 13.26 -16.56
CA LEU A 64 13.76 13.45 -15.54
C LEU A 64 13.62 12.46 -14.38
N THR A 65 12.39 12.14 -13.99
CA THR A 65 12.10 11.33 -12.79
C THR A 65 11.87 9.85 -13.09
N HIS A 66 11.74 9.46 -14.36
CA HIS A 66 11.37 8.11 -14.79
C HIS A 66 10.04 7.63 -14.17
N ALA A 67 9.12 8.56 -13.86
CA ALA A 67 7.88 8.25 -13.14
C ALA A 67 6.97 7.28 -13.90
N ILE A 68 6.81 7.46 -15.22
CA ILE A 68 5.92 6.63 -16.05
C ILE A 68 6.48 5.20 -16.18
N GLU A 69 7.78 5.06 -16.44
CA GLU A 69 8.44 3.75 -16.49
C GLU A 69 8.29 3.00 -15.16
N THR A 70 8.47 3.72 -14.05
CA THR A 70 8.31 3.16 -12.70
C THR A 70 6.87 2.73 -12.44
N ALA A 71 5.88 3.51 -12.86
CA ALA A 71 4.47 3.17 -12.74
C ALA A 71 4.12 1.90 -13.54
N HIS A 72 4.58 1.77 -14.78
CA HIS A 72 4.41 0.54 -15.56
C HIS A 72 5.06 -0.66 -14.88
N LYS A 73 6.29 -0.53 -14.37
CA LYS A 73 6.97 -1.60 -13.61
C LYS A 73 6.14 -2.05 -12.41
N LEU A 74 5.55 -1.12 -11.66
CA LEU A 74 4.70 -1.44 -10.52
C LEU A 74 3.43 -2.20 -10.96
N MET A 75 2.79 -1.79 -12.05
CA MET A 75 1.64 -2.52 -12.60
C MET A 75 2.03 -3.94 -13.03
N PHE A 76 3.18 -4.12 -13.68
CA PHE A 76 3.70 -5.45 -14.05
C PHE A 76 3.98 -6.33 -12.82
N GLN A 77 4.58 -5.76 -11.77
CA GLN A 77 4.80 -6.47 -10.51
C GLN A 77 3.49 -6.92 -9.88
N MET A 78 2.46 -6.08 -9.90
CA MET A 78 1.11 -6.44 -9.43
C MET A 78 0.54 -7.62 -10.21
N VAL A 79 0.66 -7.63 -11.54
CA VAL A 79 0.21 -8.74 -12.39
C VAL A 79 0.97 -10.02 -12.09
N ASN A 80 2.28 -9.96 -11.92
CA ASN A 80 3.07 -11.13 -11.56
C ASN A 80 2.70 -11.68 -10.16
N GLY A 81 2.38 -10.81 -9.21
CA GLY A 81 1.85 -11.19 -7.91
C GLY A 81 0.48 -11.88 -8.01
N MET A 82 -0.43 -11.32 -8.82
CA MET A 82 -1.72 -11.94 -9.11
C MET A 82 -1.54 -13.31 -9.77
N GLN A 83 -0.68 -13.42 -10.78
CA GLN A 83 -0.38 -14.68 -11.46
C GLN A 83 0.11 -15.75 -10.49
N SER A 84 1.06 -15.38 -9.62
CA SER A 84 1.68 -16.31 -8.66
C SER A 84 0.72 -16.82 -7.58
N SER A 85 -0.35 -16.06 -7.29
CA SER A 85 -1.39 -16.41 -6.31
C SER A 85 -2.69 -16.91 -6.94
N SER A 86 -2.75 -16.98 -8.28
CA SER A 86 -3.96 -17.32 -9.02
C SER A 86 -4.21 -18.82 -9.10
N ALA A 87 -5.45 -19.17 -9.48
CA ALA A 87 -5.82 -20.56 -9.67
C ALA A 87 -5.12 -21.17 -10.89
N PRO A 88 -4.65 -22.43 -10.81
CA PRO A 88 -3.80 -23.05 -11.84
C PRO A 88 -4.49 -23.33 -13.18
N TYR A 89 -5.82 -23.13 -13.27
CA TYR A 89 -6.57 -23.29 -14.51
C TYR A 89 -6.47 -22.08 -15.45
N LEU A 90 -5.97 -20.93 -14.98
CA LEU A 90 -5.79 -19.75 -15.83
C LEU A 90 -4.59 -19.97 -16.76
N PRO A 91 -4.78 -19.91 -18.08
CA PRO A 91 -3.72 -20.18 -19.03
C PRO A 91 -2.68 -19.06 -19.05
N THR A 92 -1.44 -19.39 -19.41
CA THR A 92 -0.35 -18.40 -19.57
C THR A 92 -0.74 -17.27 -20.55
N ALA A 93 -1.43 -17.61 -21.64
CA ALA A 93 -1.87 -16.64 -22.64
C ALA A 93 -2.74 -15.51 -22.07
N PHE A 94 -3.55 -15.78 -21.04
CA PHE A 94 -4.33 -14.74 -20.35
C PHE A 94 -3.40 -13.74 -19.64
N TRP A 95 -2.37 -14.23 -18.96
CA TRP A 95 -1.41 -13.38 -18.25
C TRP A 95 -0.54 -12.58 -19.20
N ASP A 96 -0.15 -13.17 -20.32
CA ASP A 96 0.62 -12.48 -21.36
C ASP A 96 -0.21 -11.35 -21.95
N ASP A 97 -1.48 -11.61 -22.30
CA ASP A 97 -2.41 -10.59 -22.82
C ASP A 97 -2.66 -9.46 -21.81
N MET A 98 -2.81 -9.79 -20.51
CA MET A 98 -2.93 -8.76 -19.47
C MET A 98 -1.67 -7.90 -19.34
N LYS A 99 -0.48 -8.50 -19.38
CA LYS A 99 0.79 -7.76 -19.33
C LYS A 99 0.92 -6.85 -20.56
N THR A 100 0.64 -7.36 -21.76
CA THR A 100 0.63 -6.57 -22.98
C THR A 100 -0.38 -5.42 -22.89
N SER A 101 -1.60 -5.69 -22.42
CA SER A 101 -2.64 -4.67 -22.26
C SER A 101 -2.22 -3.56 -21.30
N ILE A 102 -1.59 -3.90 -20.17
CA ILE A 102 -1.06 -2.94 -19.20
C ILE A 102 0.08 -2.11 -19.77
N GLY A 103 1.01 -2.74 -20.49
CA GLY A 103 2.11 -2.04 -21.16
C GLY A 103 1.63 -1.04 -22.22
N ASN A 104 0.44 -1.25 -22.78
CA ASN A 104 -0.17 -0.37 -23.77
C ASN A 104 -0.98 0.79 -23.15
N ILE A 105 -1.13 0.85 -21.81
CA ILE A 105 -1.83 1.96 -21.17
C ILE A 105 -0.97 3.23 -21.29
N ASP A 106 -1.55 4.27 -21.87
CA ASP A 106 -0.98 5.61 -21.92
C ASP A 106 -1.12 6.31 -20.56
N LEU A 107 -0.27 5.92 -19.61
CA LEU A 107 -0.20 6.52 -18.28
C LEU A 107 0.27 7.97 -18.32
N GLU A 108 1.08 8.32 -19.32
CA GLU A 108 1.62 9.66 -19.48
C GLU A 108 0.48 10.66 -19.71
N SER A 109 -0.36 10.42 -20.72
CA SER A 109 -1.54 11.27 -20.96
C SER A 109 -2.55 11.22 -19.82
N ALA A 110 -2.72 10.05 -19.18
CA ALA A 110 -3.69 9.87 -18.10
C ALA A 110 -3.35 10.69 -16.85
N PHE A 111 -2.08 10.95 -16.58
CA PHE A 111 -1.64 11.66 -15.37
C PHE A 111 -1.42 13.16 -15.55
N ILE A 112 -1.28 13.67 -16.78
CA ILE A 112 -1.16 15.11 -17.05
C ILE A 112 -2.22 15.95 -16.32
N PRO A 113 -3.54 15.62 -16.36
CA PRO A 113 -4.56 16.42 -15.69
C PRO A 113 -4.36 16.52 -14.17
N ALA A 114 -3.77 15.49 -13.54
CA ALA A 114 -3.46 15.53 -12.12
C ALA A 114 -2.41 16.59 -11.83
N TYR A 115 -1.33 16.66 -12.61
CA TYR A 115 -0.31 17.68 -12.42
C TYR A 115 -0.83 19.08 -12.73
N GLN A 116 -1.61 19.26 -13.80
CA GLN A 116 -2.23 20.55 -14.13
C GLN A 116 -3.20 21.03 -13.04
N ARG A 117 -3.82 20.11 -12.30
CA ARG A 117 -4.71 20.45 -11.18
C ARG A 117 -3.97 20.97 -9.95
N TYR A 118 -2.71 20.58 -9.75
CA TYR A 118 -1.98 20.84 -8.50
C TYR A 118 -0.70 21.67 -8.67
N PHE A 119 -0.25 21.93 -9.89
CA PHE A 119 0.96 22.69 -10.18
C PHE A 119 0.71 23.75 -11.24
N SER A 120 1.13 24.97 -10.94
CA SER A 120 1.25 26.03 -11.93
C SER A 120 2.45 25.81 -12.85
N GLU A 121 2.48 26.53 -13.96
CA GLU A 121 3.61 26.60 -14.89
C GLU A 121 4.90 27.03 -14.18
N GLU A 122 4.81 28.02 -13.28
CA GLU A 122 5.96 28.50 -12.50
C GLU A 122 6.48 27.42 -11.54
N GLU A 123 5.59 26.79 -10.78
CA GLU A 123 5.97 25.75 -9.80
C GLU A 123 6.56 24.53 -10.49
N MET A 124 5.94 24.03 -11.56
CA MET A 124 6.47 22.91 -12.31
C MET A 124 7.83 23.26 -12.96
N GLY A 125 7.98 24.49 -13.46
CA GLY A 125 9.26 25.00 -13.95
C GLY A 125 10.36 24.96 -12.89
N ALA A 126 10.05 25.37 -11.66
CA ALA A 126 10.98 25.32 -10.53
C ALA A 126 11.33 23.87 -10.13
N VAL A 127 10.36 22.97 -10.12
CA VAL A 127 10.57 21.53 -9.87
C VAL A 127 11.53 20.93 -10.90
N ILE A 128 11.30 21.21 -12.19
CA ILE A 128 12.17 20.75 -13.28
C ILE A 128 13.58 21.32 -13.12
N ALA A 129 13.70 22.61 -12.80
CA ALA A 129 15.00 23.26 -12.58
C ALA A 129 15.77 22.60 -11.41
N PHE A 130 15.07 22.26 -10.33
CA PHE A 130 15.67 21.53 -9.22
C PHE A 130 16.19 20.16 -9.66
N TYR A 131 15.36 19.35 -10.33
CA TYR A 131 15.79 18.03 -10.79
C TYR A 131 16.91 18.08 -11.83
N LYS A 132 17.05 19.17 -12.60
CA LYS A 132 18.20 19.39 -13.49
C LYS A 132 19.48 19.82 -12.78
N SER A 133 19.41 20.31 -11.55
CA SER A 133 20.59 20.74 -10.79
C SER A 133 21.49 19.55 -10.40
N PRO A 134 22.79 19.77 -10.11
CA PRO A 134 23.67 18.70 -9.62
C PRO A 134 23.13 17.99 -8.37
N ALA A 135 22.52 18.75 -7.46
CA ALA A 135 21.91 18.18 -6.24
C ALA A 135 20.67 17.34 -6.56
N GLY A 136 19.79 17.81 -7.47
CA GLY A 136 18.60 17.07 -7.89
C GLY A 136 18.93 15.78 -8.64
N GLN A 137 19.93 15.83 -9.53
CA GLN A 137 20.43 14.63 -10.21
C GLN A 137 21.07 13.64 -9.23
N HIS A 138 21.87 14.14 -8.27
CA HIS A 138 22.44 13.30 -7.23
C HIS A 138 21.36 12.63 -6.37
N LEU A 139 20.29 13.36 -6.05
CA LEU A 139 19.14 12.81 -5.32
C LEU A 139 18.48 11.67 -6.12
N LEU A 140 18.14 11.89 -7.39
CA LEU A 140 17.52 10.87 -8.25
C LEU A 140 18.37 9.60 -8.35
N GLN A 141 19.69 9.76 -8.52
CA GLN A 141 20.63 8.65 -8.57
C GLN A 141 20.77 7.92 -7.23
N SER A 142 20.64 8.64 -6.11
CA SER A 142 20.80 8.09 -4.77
C SER A 142 19.55 7.40 -4.24
N GLN A 143 18.36 7.76 -4.71
CA GLN A 143 17.08 7.23 -4.22
C GLN A 143 17.02 5.69 -4.18
N PRO A 144 17.36 4.95 -5.25
CA PRO A 144 17.31 3.48 -5.22
C PRO A 144 18.25 2.87 -4.17
N PHE A 145 19.41 3.48 -3.91
CA PHE A 145 20.36 3.02 -2.91
C PHE A 145 19.87 3.31 -1.49
N ILE A 146 19.25 4.47 -1.28
CA ILE A 146 18.61 4.83 0.00
C ILE A 146 17.47 3.86 0.31
N GLU A 147 16.63 3.58 -0.68
CA GLU A 147 15.52 2.62 -0.56
C GLU A 147 16.02 1.20 -0.25
N SER A 148 17.04 0.73 -0.98
CA SER A 148 17.67 -0.57 -0.73
C SER A 148 18.23 -0.66 0.68
N PHE A 149 18.98 0.36 1.12
CA PHE A 149 19.54 0.43 2.45
C PHE A 149 18.44 0.41 3.53
N ALA A 150 17.41 1.25 3.37
CA ALA A 150 16.28 1.29 4.30
C ALA A 150 15.54 -0.06 4.36
N GLY A 151 15.37 -0.73 3.22
CA GLY A 151 14.78 -2.07 3.14
C GLY A 151 15.55 -3.12 3.94
N ASP A 152 16.89 -3.11 3.86
CA ASP A 152 17.73 -4.03 4.64
C ASP A 152 17.61 -3.76 6.15
N GLN A 153 17.63 -2.48 6.55
CA GLN A 153 17.45 -2.10 7.95
C GLN A 153 16.08 -2.54 8.49
N LEU A 154 15.01 -2.35 7.70
CA LEU A 154 13.66 -2.78 8.07
C LEU A 154 13.57 -4.31 8.18
N ARG A 155 14.20 -5.06 7.27
CA ARG A 155 14.23 -6.52 7.31
C ARG A 155 14.95 -7.03 8.56
N GLU A 156 16.11 -6.46 8.89
CA GLU A 156 16.85 -6.84 10.11
C GLU A 156 16.02 -6.56 11.37
N ALA A 157 15.44 -5.36 11.47
CA ALA A 157 14.58 -4.98 12.59
C ALA A 157 13.37 -5.93 12.71
N GLY A 158 12.69 -6.22 11.60
CA GLY A 158 11.57 -7.16 11.55
C GLY A 158 11.96 -8.58 11.98
N GLN A 159 13.10 -9.09 11.53
CA GLN A 159 13.62 -10.40 11.93
C GLN A 159 13.90 -10.45 13.44
N LYS A 160 14.47 -9.38 14.00
CA LYS A 160 14.73 -9.29 15.43
C LYS A 160 13.44 -9.34 16.23
N VAL A 161 12.48 -8.47 15.91
CA VAL A 161 11.17 -8.42 16.57
C VAL A 161 10.43 -9.76 16.44
N GLY A 162 10.42 -10.37 15.26
CA GLY A 162 9.78 -11.66 15.03
C GLY A 162 10.38 -12.77 15.91
N ARG A 163 11.70 -12.79 16.07
CA ARG A 163 12.40 -13.73 16.97
C ARG A 163 11.99 -13.52 18.42
N GLU A 164 11.98 -12.27 18.89
CA GLU A 164 11.64 -11.93 20.28
C GLU A 164 10.20 -12.31 20.62
N VAL A 165 9.25 -12.02 19.71
CA VAL A 165 7.84 -12.41 19.87
C VAL A 165 7.70 -13.93 19.86
N TYR A 166 8.35 -14.64 18.93
CA TYR A 166 8.34 -16.10 18.89
C TYR A 166 8.84 -16.71 20.21
N LEU A 167 9.98 -16.22 20.73
CA LEU A 167 10.55 -16.73 21.97
C LEU A 167 9.60 -16.51 23.16
N ARG A 168 8.89 -15.36 23.20
CA ARG A 168 7.92 -15.06 24.26
C ARG A 168 6.70 -16.00 24.25
N HIS A 169 6.28 -16.46 23.07
CA HIS A 169 5.10 -17.32 22.88
C HIS A 169 5.45 -18.78 22.58
N LYS A 170 6.69 -19.20 22.76
CA LYS A 170 7.19 -20.52 22.34
C LYS A 170 6.32 -21.67 22.87
N ASP A 171 5.99 -21.66 24.17
CA ASP A 171 5.24 -22.75 24.79
C ASP A 171 3.78 -22.79 24.33
N GLU A 172 3.16 -21.63 24.12
CA GLU A 172 1.81 -21.51 23.56
C GLU A 172 1.74 -22.09 22.14
N ILE A 173 2.75 -21.80 21.32
CA ILE A 173 2.88 -22.31 19.96
C ILE A 173 3.04 -23.83 19.95
N GLU A 174 3.91 -24.40 20.79
CA GLU A 174 4.11 -25.86 20.88
C GLU A 174 2.83 -26.58 21.37
N ALA A 175 2.13 -26.00 22.35
CA ALA A 175 0.86 -26.54 22.81
C ALA A 175 -0.22 -26.50 21.71
N ALA A 176 -0.30 -25.40 20.95
CA ALA A 176 -1.21 -25.28 19.82
C ALA A 176 -0.89 -26.29 18.72
N LYS A 177 0.39 -26.46 18.38
CA LYS A 177 0.87 -27.45 17.41
C LYS A 177 0.45 -28.87 17.80
N LYS A 178 0.69 -29.28 19.05
CA LYS A 178 0.30 -30.60 19.54
C LYS A 178 -1.21 -30.84 19.42
N LYS A 179 -2.03 -29.83 19.72
CA LYS A 179 -3.50 -29.92 19.56
C LYS A 179 -3.92 -30.08 18.10
N TYR A 180 -3.29 -29.33 17.19
CA TYR A 180 -3.54 -29.44 15.75
C TYR A 180 -3.19 -30.83 15.22
N GLU A 181 -2.01 -31.34 15.56
CA GLU A 181 -1.56 -32.68 15.15
C GLU A 181 -2.48 -33.78 15.68
N ALA A 182 -2.90 -33.69 16.95
CA ALA A 182 -3.84 -34.65 17.54
C ALA A 182 -5.21 -34.63 16.85
N ALA A 183 -5.68 -33.48 16.38
CA ALA A 183 -6.93 -33.33 15.64
C ALA A 183 -6.85 -33.84 14.18
N GLN A 184 -5.63 -34.04 13.65
CA GLN A 184 -5.41 -34.54 12.29
C GLN A 184 -5.07 -36.03 12.21
N VAL A 185 -4.97 -36.74 13.35
CA VAL A 185 -4.90 -38.20 13.34
C VAL A 185 -6.27 -38.74 12.90
N PRO A 186 -6.38 -39.43 11.76
CA PRO A 186 -7.67 -39.87 11.26
C PRO A 186 -8.27 -40.94 12.20
N ALA A 187 -9.59 -40.89 12.38
CA ALA A 187 -10.40 -41.92 13.05
C ALA A 187 -10.40 -43.30 12.34
N SER A 188 -9.37 -43.63 11.56
CA SER A 188 -9.22 -44.93 10.89
C SER A 188 -8.49 -45.99 11.72
N ALA A 189 -7.98 -45.64 12.90
CA ALA A 189 -7.34 -46.60 13.80
C ALA A 189 -8.32 -47.27 14.80
N ALA A 190 -9.60 -46.90 14.78
CA ALA A 190 -10.58 -47.39 15.76
C ALA A 190 -11.45 -48.57 15.28
N ASP A 191 -11.45 -48.92 13.98
CA ASP A 191 -12.33 -49.98 13.41
C ASP A 191 -11.57 -51.27 13.00
N GLN A 192 -10.45 -51.58 13.64
CA GLN A 192 -9.82 -52.91 13.54
C GLN A 192 -9.70 -53.56 14.92
N LYS A 193 -10.83 -54.01 15.47
CA LYS A 193 -10.83 -55.11 16.45
C LYS A 193 -12.13 -55.89 16.42
#